data_AF-A0A4P7YZR2-F1
#
_entry.id   AF-A0A4P7YZR2-F1
#
_cell.length_a   1.000
_cell.length_b   1.000
_cell.length_c   1.000
_cell.angle_alpha   90.00
_cell.angle_beta   90.00
_cell.angle_gamma   90.00
#
_symmetry.space_group_name_H-M   'P 1'
#
loop_
_entity.id
_entity.type
_entity.pdbx_description
1 polymer ?
#
loop_
_entity_poly.entity_id
_entity_poly.type
_entity_poly.pdbx_seq_one_letter_code
_entity_poly.pdbx_strand_id
1 'polypeptide(L)'
;MDHVGRWNGAAIIALVTLVLAAFAAAAPASARTLVLDLELEDSSGEPPAADHAERLKRVSAELRHALDAKGYDVIDDAATAQLTARLVPPGTAIRSCNGCELDIARAAGADLVVYGIVRKVSSLILWIGLVVEDVATGRVVTTARGDIRGDNETSWSRGVGWLVDHRLAEHAPGKR
;
A
#
# COMPACT_ATOMS: atom_id res chain seq x y z
N MET A 1 65.37 0.22 -50.76
CA MET A 1 65.21 -1.11 -50.16
C MET A 1 66.28 -1.22 -49.08
N ASP A 2 66.04 -1.15 -47.78
CA ASP A 2 64.81 -1.20 -47.00
C ASP A 2 65.02 -0.43 -45.68
N HIS A 3 63.94 0.21 -45.21
CA HIS A 3 63.83 0.80 -43.89
C HIS A 3 63.64 -0.32 -42.85
N VAL A 4 64.43 -0.34 -41.77
CA VAL A 4 64.01 -1.01 -40.54
C VAL A 4 64.27 -0.06 -39.36
N GLY A 5 63.20 0.67 -39.02
CA GLY A 5 63.11 1.50 -37.83
C GLY A 5 63.01 0.66 -36.57
N ARG A 6 63.76 1.07 -35.55
CA ARG A 6 63.66 0.63 -34.17
C ARG A 6 62.27 0.98 -33.61
N TRP A 7 61.54 -0.01 -33.10
CA TRP A 7 60.35 0.21 -32.27
C TRP A 7 60.56 -0.47 -30.93
N ASN A 8 60.79 0.35 -29.90
CA ASN A 8 60.85 -0.06 -28.51
C ASN A 8 59.43 -0.46 -28.07
N GLY A 9 59.16 -1.76 -27.99
CA GLY A 9 57.96 -2.29 -27.36
C GLY A 9 58.18 -2.43 -25.86
N ALA A 10 57.70 -1.46 -25.08
CA ALA A 10 57.43 -1.65 -23.65
C ALA A 10 56.51 -0.53 -23.16
N ALA A 11 55.58 -0.88 -22.27
CA ALA A 11 54.65 0.00 -21.55
C ALA A 11 53.29 0.27 -22.21
N ILE A 12 52.50 -0.78 -22.42
CA ILE A 12 51.03 -0.69 -22.30
C ILE A 12 50.54 -1.92 -21.53
N ILE A 13 50.94 -2.06 -20.27
CA ILE A 13 50.33 -3.01 -19.32
C ILE A 13 50.28 -2.31 -17.97
N ALA A 14 49.22 -1.54 -17.71
CA ALA A 14 48.72 -1.22 -16.36
C ALA A 14 47.63 -0.13 -16.41
N LEU A 15 46.43 -0.45 -16.93
CA LEU A 15 45.23 0.34 -16.57
C LEU A 15 43.91 -0.40 -16.84
N VAL A 16 43.76 -1.64 -16.36
CA VAL A 16 42.46 -2.36 -16.43
C VAL A 16 41.99 -2.84 -15.05
N THR A 17 42.64 -2.42 -13.97
CA THR A 17 42.20 -2.72 -12.61
C THR A 17 41.48 -1.52 -12.02
N LEU A 18 40.20 -1.73 -11.69
CA LEU A 18 39.37 -0.95 -10.77
C LEU A 18 38.26 -0.07 -11.39
N VAL A 19 37.34 -0.70 -12.13
CA VAL A 19 35.94 -0.27 -12.17
C VAL A 19 35.06 -1.40 -11.61
N LEU A 20 35.31 -1.80 -10.37
CA LEU A 20 34.25 -2.34 -9.50
C LEU A 20 33.75 -1.17 -8.63
N ALA A 21 33.19 -0.15 -9.27
CA ALA A 21 32.42 0.85 -8.56
C ALA A 21 31.12 0.19 -8.11
N ALA A 22 30.90 0.24 -6.80
CA ALA A 22 29.83 -0.40 -6.07
C ALA A 22 28.45 -0.20 -6.73
N PHE A 23 27.85 -1.29 -7.22
CA PHE A 23 26.40 -1.42 -7.16
C PHE A 23 26.04 -1.64 -5.70
N ALA A 24 26.00 -0.55 -4.92
CA ALA A 24 25.19 -0.55 -3.72
C ALA A 24 23.75 -0.74 -4.22
N ALA A 25 23.21 -1.95 -4.08
CA ALA A 25 21.79 -2.16 -4.26
C ALA A 25 21.10 -1.19 -3.32
N ALA A 26 20.50 -0.12 -3.87
CA ALA A 26 19.63 0.74 -3.10
C ALA A 26 18.61 -0.21 -2.46
N ALA A 27 18.55 -0.23 -1.13
CA ALA A 27 17.50 -0.97 -0.46
C ALA A 27 16.17 -0.52 -1.09
N PRO A 28 15.26 -1.46 -1.41
CA PRO A 28 13.95 -1.08 -1.92
C PRO A 28 13.39 0.03 -1.03
N ALA A 29 13.12 1.19 -1.62
CA ALA A 29 12.60 2.32 -0.85
C ALA A 29 11.25 1.88 -0.29
N SER A 30 11.20 1.54 0.99
CA SER A 30 9.93 1.31 1.69
C SER A 30 9.28 2.68 1.87
N ALA A 31 8.03 2.84 1.44
CA ALA A 31 7.27 4.06 1.72
C ALA A 31 6.45 3.83 2.97
N ARG A 32 6.61 4.69 3.97
CA ARG A 32 5.92 4.58 5.24
C ARG A 32 4.42 4.75 5.01
N THR A 33 3.61 3.74 5.29
CA THR A 33 2.21 3.72 4.86
C THR A 33 1.25 3.79 6.03
N LEU A 34 0.38 4.80 6.02
CA LEU A 34 -0.80 4.81 6.88
C LEU A 34 -1.90 3.96 6.25
N VAL A 35 -2.46 3.01 7.00
CA VAL A 35 -3.63 2.25 6.56
C VAL A 35 -4.78 2.56 7.50
N LEU A 36 -5.81 3.23 7.00
CA LEU A 36 -7.02 3.54 7.74
C LEU A 36 -7.94 2.31 7.82
N ASP A 37 -8.81 2.28 8.83
CA ASP A 37 -9.80 1.21 8.95
C ASP A 37 -10.73 1.21 7.73
N LEU A 38 -11.07 0.01 7.26
CA LEU A 38 -12.09 -0.12 6.23
C LEU A 38 -13.44 0.32 6.78
N GLU A 39 -14.26 0.91 5.93
CA GLU A 39 -15.62 1.31 6.29
C GLU A 39 -16.63 0.32 5.72
N LEU A 40 -17.76 0.12 6.41
CA LEU A 40 -18.88 -0.61 5.86
C LEU A 40 -19.89 0.36 5.23
N GLU A 41 -20.15 0.19 3.94
CA GLU A 41 -21.30 0.82 3.28
C GLU A 41 -22.37 -0.24 3.01
N ASP A 42 -23.42 -0.28 3.84
CA ASP A 42 -24.53 -1.21 3.66
C ASP A 42 -25.72 -0.49 3.00
N SER A 43 -26.08 -0.94 1.79
CA SER A 43 -27.25 -0.46 1.04
C SER A 43 -28.27 -1.58 0.78
N SER A 44 -28.20 -2.68 1.53
CA SER A 44 -29.02 -3.87 1.30
C SER A 44 -30.45 -3.77 1.80
N GLY A 45 -30.71 -2.89 2.77
CA GLY A 45 -31.99 -2.82 3.48
C GLY A 45 -32.27 -4.03 4.39
N GLU A 46 -31.29 -4.93 4.56
CA GLU A 46 -31.37 -6.04 5.49
C GLU A 46 -31.09 -5.57 6.93
N PRO A 47 -31.54 -6.32 7.95
CA PRO A 47 -31.13 -6.06 9.32
C PRO A 47 -29.60 -6.08 9.46
N PRO A 48 -28.98 -5.12 10.18
CA PRO A 48 -27.54 -5.11 10.42
C PRO A 48 -27.07 -6.41 11.09
N ALA A 49 -25.94 -6.95 10.65
CA ALA A 49 -25.37 -8.12 11.32
C ALA A 49 -24.67 -7.67 12.61
N ALA A 50 -24.88 -8.43 13.69
CA ALA A 50 -24.33 -8.09 15.01
C ALA A 50 -22.79 -8.10 15.05
N ASP A 51 -22.14 -8.81 14.13
CA ASP A 51 -20.69 -9.00 14.10
C ASP A 51 -19.97 -8.11 13.06
N HIS A 52 -20.69 -7.23 12.34
CA HIS A 52 -20.08 -6.38 11.31
C HIS A 52 -18.94 -5.52 11.83
N ALA A 53 -19.09 -4.91 13.01
CA ALA A 53 -18.06 -4.04 13.58
C ALA A 53 -16.76 -4.82 13.89
N GLU A 54 -16.88 -5.99 14.52
CA GLU A 54 -15.74 -6.85 14.83
C GLU A 54 -15.10 -7.43 13.55
N ARG A 55 -15.92 -7.80 12.57
CA ARG A 55 -15.43 -8.28 11.27
C ARG A 55 -14.66 -7.19 10.53
N LEU A 56 -15.14 -5.96 10.57
CA LEU A 56 -14.51 -4.80 9.93
C LEU A 56 -13.15 -4.50 10.57
N LYS A 57 -13.08 -4.55 11.90
CA LYS A 57 -11.82 -4.42 12.65
C LYS A 57 -10.82 -5.52 12.28
N ARG A 58 -11.27 -6.78 12.24
CA ARG A 58 -10.44 -7.93 11.86
C ARG A 58 -9.87 -7.77 10.46
N VAL A 59 -10.73 -7.50 9.47
CA VAL A 59 -10.28 -7.41 8.07
C VAL A 59 -9.39 -6.19 7.83
N SER A 60 -9.54 -5.10 8.60
CA SER A 60 -8.63 -3.95 8.57
C SER A 60 -7.25 -4.29 9.10
N ALA A 61 -7.17 -5.06 10.20
CA ALA A 61 -5.90 -5.58 10.71
C ALA A 61 -5.25 -6.55 9.70
N GLU A 62 -6.03 -7.41 9.04
CA GLU A 62 -5.54 -8.30 7.99
C GLU A 62 -4.99 -7.51 6.79
N LEU A 63 -5.67 -6.44 6.37
CA LEU A 63 -5.17 -5.54 5.32
C LEU A 63 -3.80 -4.94 5.70
N ARG A 64 -3.66 -4.44 6.94
CA ARG A 64 -2.38 -3.91 7.46
C ARG A 64 -1.27 -4.94 7.38
N HIS A 65 -1.50 -6.12 7.94
CA HIS A 65 -0.51 -7.20 7.92
C HIS A 65 -0.15 -7.65 6.51
N ALA A 66 -1.15 -7.76 5.62
CA ALA A 66 -0.92 -8.17 4.24
C ALA A 66 -0.10 -7.12 3.47
N LEU A 67 -0.40 -5.83 3.61
CA LEU A 67 0.36 -4.75 2.98
C LEU A 67 1.79 -4.67 3.50
N ASP A 68 1.98 -4.77 4.82
CA ASP A 68 3.31 -4.75 5.44
C ASP A 68 4.19 -5.88 4.88
N ALA A 69 3.63 -7.09 4.77
CA ALA A 69 4.28 -8.24 4.16
C ALA A 69 4.60 -8.06 2.66
N LYS A 70 4.02 -7.06 1.98
CA LYS A 70 4.35 -6.69 0.59
C LYS A 70 5.32 -5.51 0.47
N GLY A 71 5.79 -4.95 1.58
CA GLY A 71 6.80 -3.89 1.60
C GLY A 71 6.24 -2.46 1.68
N TYR A 72 5.04 -2.30 2.25
CA TYR A 72 4.43 -0.98 2.48
C TYR A 72 4.84 -0.30 3.82
N ASP A 73 5.74 -0.86 4.64
CA ASP A 73 6.17 -0.28 5.94
C ASP A 73 5.02 0.37 6.73
N VAL A 74 4.10 -0.48 7.20
CA VAL A 74 2.80 -0.02 7.72
C VAL A 74 2.98 0.60 9.11
N ILE A 75 2.41 1.79 9.29
CA ILE A 75 2.41 2.49 10.59
C ILE A 75 1.54 1.72 11.61
N ASP A 76 1.99 1.72 12.86
CA ASP A 76 1.30 1.09 13.99
C ASP A 76 -0.19 1.50 14.11
N ASP A 77 -1.02 0.51 14.43
CA ASP A 77 -2.49 0.62 14.49
C ASP A 77 -2.96 1.58 15.58
N ALA A 78 -2.31 1.59 16.75
CA ALA A 78 -2.70 2.45 17.86
C ALA A 78 -2.45 3.93 17.54
N ALA A 79 -1.34 4.24 16.88
CA ALA A 79 -1.04 5.59 16.40
C ALA A 79 -2.06 6.05 15.34
N THR A 80 -2.43 5.15 14.43
CA THR A 80 -3.45 5.39 13.40
C THR A 80 -4.80 5.74 14.04
N ALA A 81 -5.30 4.90 14.94
CA ALA A 81 -6.58 5.10 15.62
C ALA A 81 -6.63 6.42 16.41
N GLN A 82 -5.54 6.78 17.11
CA GLN A 82 -5.45 8.02 17.87
C GLN A 82 -5.53 9.26 16.97
N LEU A 83 -4.80 9.26 15.86
CA LEU A 83 -4.79 10.38 14.92
C LEU A 83 -6.15 10.54 14.22
N THR A 84 -6.75 9.43 13.77
CA THR A 84 -8.09 9.45 13.16
C THR A 84 -9.13 10.00 14.14
N ALA A 85 -9.16 9.51 15.39
CA ALA A 85 -10.10 10.00 16.40
C ALA A 85 -9.92 11.50 16.74
N ARG A 86 -8.70 12.03 16.57
CA ARG A 86 -8.40 13.44 16.83
C ARG A 86 -8.78 14.35 15.65
N LEU A 87 -8.58 13.89 14.42
CA LEU A 87 -8.66 14.72 13.22
C LEU A 87 -9.98 14.58 12.47
N VAL A 88 -10.70 13.48 12.68
CA VAL A 88 -11.96 13.18 11.99
C VAL A 88 -13.12 13.31 12.96
N PRO A 89 -14.10 14.20 12.69
CA PRO A 89 -15.29 14.28 13.52
C PRO A 89 -16.04 12.94 13.57
N PRO A 90 -16.55 12.51 14.74
CA PRO A 90 -17.30 11.27 14.85
C PRO A 90 -18.44 11.17 13.83
N GLY A 91 -18.55 10.03 13.16
CA GLY A 91 -19.57 9.79 12.13
C GLY A 91 -19.22 10.32 10.73
N THR A 92 -18.06 10.95 10.55
CA THR A 92 -17.58 11.31 9.21
C THR A 92 -16.95 10.10 8.55
N ALA A 93 -17.44 9.72 7.37
CA ALA A 93 -16.84 8.66 6.58
C ALA A 93 -15.61 9.20 5.81
N ILE A 94 -14.46 8.51 5.95
CA ILE A 94 -13.17 8.81 5.32
C ILE A 94 -13.33 9.02 3.82
N ARG A 95 -14.08 8.14 3.13
CA ARG A 95 -14.34 8.23 1.69
C ARG A 95 -15.01 9.52 1.22
N SER A 96 -15.55 10.30 2.14
CA SER A 96 -16.29 11.55 1.88
C SER A 96 -15.82 12.70 2.76
N CYS A 97 -14.68 12.57 3.42
CA CYS A 97 -14.21 13.56 4.38
C CYS A 97 -13.40 14.71 3.75
N ASN A 98 -13.37 14.81 2.41
CA ASN A 98 -12.73 15.89 1.65
C ASN A 98 -11.24 16.12 2.00
N GLY A 99 -10.42 15.07 2.01
CA GLY A 99 -8.97 15.19 2.19
C GLY A 99 -8.47 14.89 3.60
N CYS A 100 -9.34 14.54 4.54
CA CYS A 100 -8.92 14.26 5.91
C CYS A 100 -7.99 13.04 5.99
N GLU A 101 -8.13 12.06 5.10
CA GLU A 101 -7.24 10.91 4.96
C GLU A 101 -5.79 11.35 4.75
N LEU A 102 -5.57 12.38 3.91
CA LEU A 102 -4.26 12.95 3.67
C LEU A 102 -3.77 13.74 4.89
N ASP A 103 -4.66 14.44 5.61
CA ASP A 103 -4.28 15.18 6.82
C ASP A 103 -3.85 14.24 7.96
N ILE A 104 -4.55 13.11 8.15
CA ILE A 104 -4.15 12.06 9.09
C ILE A 104 -2.80 11.47 8.69
N ALA A 105 -2.63 11.16 7.40
CA ALA A 105 -1.40 10.61 6.87
C ALA A 105 -0.19 11.54 7.05
N ARG A 106 -0.37 12.85 6.77
CA ARG A 106 0.66 13.87 7.05
C ARG A 106 0.99 13.94 8.53
N ALA A 107 -0.01 13.94 9.41
CA ALA A 107 0.20 13.95 10.85
C ALA A 107 0.92 12.68 11.36
N ALA A 108 0.71 11.54 10.68
CA ALA A 108 1.41 10.28 10.96
C ALA A 108 2.83 10.21 10.36
N GLY A 109 3.21 11.19 9.53
CA GLY A 109 4.47 11.17 8.78
C GLY A 109 4.51 10.08 7.72
N ALA A 110 3.36 9.75 7.12
CA ALA A 110 3.26 8.73 6.08
C ALA A 110 3.58 9.31 4.69
N ASP A 111 4.15 8.47 3.84
CA ASP A 111 4.37 8.73 2.41
C ASP A 111 3.14 8.30 1.59
N LEU A 112 2.47 7.23 2.02
CA LEU A 112 1.26 6.69 1.41
C LEU A 112 0.12 6.63 2.42
N VAL A 113 -1.11 6.77 1.93
CA VAL A 113 -2.32 6.43 2.68
C VAL A 113 -3.14 5.40 1.94
N VAL A 114 -3.61 4.39 2.66
CA VAL A 114 -4.54 3.37 2.18
C VAL A 114 -5.85 3.47 2.95
N TYR A 115 -6.95 3.53 2.23
CA TYR A 115 -8.29 3.52 2.80
C TYR A 115 -9.25 2.82 1.84
N GLY A 116 -10.45 2.49 2.32
CA GLY A 116 -11.38 1.73 1.49
C GLY A 116 -12.67 1.36 2.19
N ILE A 117 -13.49 0.63 1.45
CA ILE A 117 -14.80 0.18 1.92
C ILE A 117 -15.04 -1.29 1.62
N VAL A 118 -15.85 -1.91 2.48
CA VAL A 118 -16.65 -3.08 2.14
C VAL A 118 -18.06 -2.57 1.81
N ARG A 119 -18.49 -2.71 0.56
CA ARG A 119 -19.86 -2.39 0.13
C ARG A 119 -20.72 -3.64 0.20
N LYS A 120 -21.76 -3.60 1.03
CA LYS A 120 -22.80 -4.62 1.07
C LYS A 120 -24.01 -4.18 0.26
N VAL A 121 -24.31 -4.91 -0.81
CA VAL A 121 -25.53 -4.74 -1.61
C VAL A 121 -26.60 -5.76 -1.18
N SER A 122 -26.17 -6.95 -0.77
CA SER A 122 -26.99 -7.96 -0.07
C SER A 122 -26.09 -8.91 0.71
N SER A 123 -26.67 -9.79 1.52
CA SER A 123 -25.94 -10.90 2.16
C SER A 123 -25.20 -11.82 1.17
N LEU A 124 -25.55 -11.80 -0.12
CA LEU A 124 -24.88 -12.57 -1.18
C LEU A 124 -23.88 -11.74 -1.99
N ILE A 125 -24.17 -10.46 -2.26
CA ILE A 125 -23.40 -9.62 -3.19
C ILE A 125 -22.73 -8.46 -2.45
N LEU A 126 -21.41 -8.49 -2.43
CA LEU A 126 -20.58 -7.43 -1.85
C LEU A 126 -19.39 -7.15 -2.76
N TRP A 127 -18.78 -6.00 -2.59
CA TRP A 127 -17.47 -5.71 -3.17
C TRP A 127 -16.61 -4.94 -2.19
N ILE A 128 -15.30 -5.11 -2.32
CA ILE A 128 -14.30 -4.39 -1.54
C ILE A 128 -13.59 -3.43 -2.49
N GLY A 129 -13.42 -2.18 -2.06
CA GLY A 129 -12.67 -1.17 -2.79
C GLY A 129 -11.58 -0.59 -1.91
N LEU A 130 -10.37 -0.46 -2.45
CA LEU A 130 -9.21 0.11 -1.80
C LEU A 130 -8.63 1.22 -2.68
N VAL A 131 -8.14 2.27 -2.05
CA VAL A 131 -7.45 3.40 -2.67
C VAL A 131 -6.09 3.53 -2.01
N VAL A 132 -5.06 3.75 -2.82
CA VAL A 132 -3.72 4.12 -2.36
C VAL A 132 -3.39 5.48 -2.93
N GLU A 133 -3.06 6.43 -2.05
CA GLU A 133 -2.69 7.80 -2.43
C GLU A 133 -1.30 8.16 -1.94
N ASP A 134 -0.61 8.97 -2.74
CA ASP A 134 0.64 9.62 -2.40
C ASP A 134 0.34 10.86 -1.55
N VAL A 135 0.88 10.91 -0.34
CA VAL A 135 0.53 11.92 0.66
C VAL A 135 1.06 13.31 0.28
N ALA A 136 2.23 13.34 -0.38
CA ALA A 136 2.89 14.58 -0.78
C ALA A 136 2.13 15.31 -1.90
N THR A 137 1.63 14.55 -2.88
CA THR A 137 0.96 15.09 -4.07
C THR A 137 -0.56 15.02 -4.01
N GLY A 138 -1.12 14.21 -3.10
CA GLY A 138 -2.55 13.89 -3.03
C GLY A 138 -3.05 13.10 -4.25
N ARG A 139 -2.15 12.50 -5.04
CA ARG A 139 -2.52 11.75 -6.23
C ARG A 139 -2.75 10.29 -5.90
N VAL A 140 -3.80 9.74 -6.50
CA VAL A 140 -4.05 8.30 -6.49
C VAL A 140 -2.89 7.57 -7.18
N VAL A 141 -2.23 6.70 -6.43
CA VAL A 141 -1.19 5.79 -6.91
C VAL A 141 -1.84 4.59 -7.59
N THR A 142 -2.85 4.01 -6.95
CA THR A 142 -3.62 2.90 -7.49
C THR A 142 -4.97 2.77 -6.79
N THR A 143 -5.92 2.12 -7.46
CA THR A 143 -7.18 1.68 -6.86
C THR A 143 -7.36 0.19 -7.16
N ALA A 144 -7.97 -0.51 -6.21
CA ALA A 144 -8.26 -1.93 -6.36
C ALA A 144 -9.71 -2.19 -5.97
N ARG A 145 -10.39 -3.02 -6.76
CA ARG A 145 -11.75 -3.47 -6.46
C ARG A 145 -11.93 -4.94 -6.77
N GLY A 146 -12.67 -5.64 -5.93
CA GLY A 146 -13.03 -7.03 -6.14
C GLY A 146 -14.43 -7.33 -5.60
N ASP A 147 -15.21 -8.06 -6.39
CA ASP A 147 -16.50 -8.59 -5.94
C ASP A 147 -16.27 -9.86 -5.11
N ILE A 148 -17.00 -9.98 -4.00
CA ILE A 148 -17.00 -11.18 -3.15
C ILE A 148 -18.42 -11.71 -3.03
N ARG A 149 -18.54 -13.00 -2.70
CA ARG A 149 -19.84 -13.65 -2.50
C ARG A 149 -19.98 -14.08 -1.05
N GLY A 150 -21.07 -13.66 -0.42
CA GLY A 150 -21.38 -13.97 0.97
C GLY A 150 -20.86 -12.93 1.97
N ASP A 151 -21.75 -12.47 2.83
CA ASP A 151 -21.46 -11.58 3.94
C ASP A 151 -20.95 -12.36 5.16
N ASN A 152 -19.72 -12.87 5.08
CA ASN A 152 -19.07 -13.63 6.15
C ASN A 152 -17.57 -13.32 6.22
N GLU A 153 -16.97 -13.66 7.37
CA GLU A 153 -15.55 -13.43 7.65
C GLU A 153 -14.61 -14.01 6.57
N THR A 154 -14.85 -15.25 6.12
CA THR A 154 -13.98 -15.91 5.15
C THR A 154 -13.98 -15.19 3.80
N SER A 155 -15.15 -14.75 3.33
CA SER A 155 -15.28 -14.03 2.06
C SER A 155 -14.60 -12.66 2.11
N TRP A 156 -14.71 -11.94 3.23
CA TRP A 156 -14.09 -10.63 3.41
C TRP A 156 -12.55 -10.76 3.45
N SER A 157 -12.04 -11.67 4.28
CA SER A 157 -10.61 -11.94 4.43
C SER A 157 -9.96 -12.35 3.10
N ARG A 158 -10.56 -13.30 2.38
CA ARG A 158 -10.08 -13.73 1.06
C ARG A 158 -10.13 -12.61 0.03
N GLY A 159 -11.17 -11.77 0.07
CA GLY A 159 -11.30 -10.62 -0.81
C GLY A 159 -10.15 -9.63 -0.63
N VAL A 160 -9.87 -9.24 0.61
CA VAL A 160 -8.76 -8.33 0.93
C VAL A 160 -7.41 -8.94 0.55
N GLY A 161 -7.14 -10.19 0.97
CA GLY A 161 -5.89 -10.86 0.63
C GLY A 161 -5.66 -10.94 -0.88
N TRP A 162 -6.70 -11.28 -1.65
CA TRP A 162 -6.60 -11.32 -3.10
C TRP A 162 -6.29 -9.95 -3.72
N LEU A 163 -6.93 -8.88 -3.25
CA LEU A 163 -6.66 -7.52 -3.73
C LEU A 163 -5.22 -7.10 -3.41
N VAL A 164 -4.72 -7.41 -2.21
CA VAL A 164 -3.34 -7.11 -1.86
C VAL A 164 -2.38 -7.88 -2.76
N ASP A 165 -2.56 -9.19 -2.90
CA ASP A 165 -1.65 -10.05 -3.66
C ASP A 165 -1.60 -9.72 -5.16
N HIS A 166 -2.75 -9.39 -5.76
CA HIS A 166 -2.88 -9.32 -7.22
C HIS A 166 -3.08 -7.91 -7.77
N ARG A 167 -3.37 -6.92 -6.92
CA ARG A 167 -3.63 -5.53 -7.35
C ARG A 167 -2.69 -4.52 -6.69
N LEU A 168 -2.38 -4.70 -5.41
CA LEU A 168 -1.55 -3.73 -4.69
C LEU A 168 -0.07 -4.14 -4.67
N ALA A 169 0.26 -5.43 -4.60
CA ALA A 169 1.64 -5.89 -4.47
C ALA A 169 2.59 -5.52 -5.63
N GLU A 170 2.07 -5.21 -6.82
CA GLU A 170 2.86 -4.71 -7.97
C GLU A 170 3.16 -3.21 -7.88
N HIS A 171 2.37 -2.49 -7.08
CA HIS A 171 2.52 -1.05 -6.83
C HIS A 171 3.33 -0.76 -5.56
N ALA A 172 3.85 -1.79 -4.89
CA ALA A 172 4.64 -1.66 -3.68
C ALA A 172 5.89 -0.78 -3.94
N PRO A 173 6.20 0.18 -3.05
CA PRO A 173 7.31 1.14 -3.21
C PRO A 173 8.65 0.51 -3.56
N GLY A 174 8.96 -0.64 -2.96
CA GLY A 174 10.20 -1.38 -3.17
C GLY A 174 10.32 -2.15 -4.50
N LYS A 175 9.27 -2.15 -5.33
CA LYS A 175 9.25 -2.86 -6.63
C LYS A 175 9.25 -1.91 -7.84
N ARG A 176 9.29 -0.60 -7.63
CA ARG A 176 9.45 0.40 -8.71
C ARG A 176 10.92 0.69 -8.99
#